data_AF-A0A7X5EC21-F1
#
_entry.id   AF-A0A7X5EC21-F1
#
_cell.length_a   1.000
_cell.length_b   1.000
_cell.length_c   1.000
_cell.angle_alpha   90.00
_cell.angle_beta   90.00
_cell.angle_gamma   90.00
#
_symmetry.space_group_name_H-M   'P 1'
#
loop_
_entity.id
_entity.type
_entity.pdbx_description
1 polymer ?
#
loop_
_entity_poly.entity_id
_entity_poly.type
_entity_poly.pdbx_seq_one_letter_code
_entity_poly.pdbx_strand_id
1 'polypeptide(L)' 'MKNFIEAAQYAFAALGGALGAVMGGFDGFLYALVVFVVVDYATGLMAAAVEKKLSSEVGFKGIFKKVIIFSLVA' A
#
# COMPACT_ATOMS: atom_id res chain seq x y z
N MET A 1 17.29 6.36 15.21
CA MET A 1 15.97 5.67 15.21
C MET A 1 14.80 6.64 15.13
N LYS A 2 14.74 7.72 15.92
CA LYS A 2 13.65 8.73 15.87
C LYS A 2 13.48 9.40 14.50
N ASN A 3 14.57 9.84 13.87
CA ASN A 3 14.53 10.53 12.56
C ASN A 3 13.94 9.67 11.43
N PHE A 4 14.06 8.34 11.50
CA PHE A 4 13.51 7.42 10.49
C PHE A 4 11.99 7.27 10.64
N ILE A 5 11.50 7.28 11.88
CA ILE A 5 10.07 7.23 12.19
C ILE A 5 9.41 8.56 11.81
N GLU A 6 10.05 9.69 12.11
CA GLU A 6 9.54 11.01 11.71
C GLU A 6 9.49 11.17 10.18
N ALA A 7 10.55 10.76 9.46
CA ALA A 7 10.55 10.75 8.00
C ALA A 7 9.43 9.88 7.42
N ALA A 8 9.18 8.71 8.02
CA ALA A 8 8.06 7.86 7.63
C ALA A 8 6.71 8.52 7.90
N GLN A 9 6.52 9.18 9.05
CA GLN A 9 5.29 9.89 9.38
C GLN A 9 4.99 11.03 8.40
N TYR A 10 6.01 11.83 8.05
CA TYR A 10 5.87 12.88 7.05
C TYR A 10 5.56 12.33 5.65
N ALA A 11 6.20 11.22 5.26
CA ALA A 11 5.90 10.55 4.01
C ALA A 11 4.46 10.01 3.98
N PHE A 12 3.99 9.39 5.06
CA PHE A 12 2.61 8.91 5.20
C PHE A 12 1.59 10.05 5.18
N ALA A 13 1.87 11.17 5.85
CA ALA A 13 0.99 12.34 5.85
C ALA A 13 0.91 12.99 4.46
N ALA A 14 2.04 13.14 3.77
CA ALA A 14 2.09 13.68 2.42
C ALA A 14 1.37 12.76 1.41
N LEU A 15 1.60 11.45 1.49
CA LEU A 15 0.92 10.46 0.65
C LEU A 15 -0.58 10.42 0.94
N GLY A 16 -0.99 10.39 2.22
CA GLY A 16 -2.40 10.39 2.62
C GLY A 16 -3.14 11.66 2.20
N GLY A 17 -2.50 12.83 2.34
CA GLY A 17 -3.06 14.12 1.90
C GLY A 17 -3.19 14.21 0.38
N ALA A 18 -2.18 13.77 -0.37
CA ALA A 18 -2.22 13.76 -1.83
C ALA A 18 -3.27 12.76 -2.36
N LEU A 19 -3.34 11.56 -1.77
CA LEU A 19 -4.35 10.56 -2.10
C LEU A 19 -5.76 11.07 -1.78
N GLY A 20 -5.97 11.70 -0.62
CA GLY A 20 -7.25 12.32 -0.26
C GLY A 20 -7.69 13.42 -1.21
N ALA A 21 -6.74 14.25 -1.69
CA ALA A 21 -7.02 15.32 -2.65
C ALA A 21 -7.42 14.80 -4.04
N VAL A 22 -6.84 13.67 -4.48
CA VAL A 22 -7.14 13.06 -5.79
C VAL A 22 -8.37 12.14 -5.74
N MET A 23 -8.63 11.49 -4.60
CA MET A 23 -9.69 10.48 -4.45
C MET A 23 -11.03 11.00 -3.91
N GLY A 24 -11.14 12.29 -3.57
CA GLY A 24 -12.35 12.87 -2.96
C GLY A 24 -13.66 12.78 -3.76
N GLY A 25 -13.62 12.31 -5.01
CA GLY A 25 -14.79 12.09 -5.87
C GLY A 25 -15.09 10.62 -6.22
N PHE A 26 -14.34 9.65 -5.70
CA PHE A 26 -14.56 8.22 -5.99
C PHE A 26 -15.62 7.59 -5.06
N ASP A 27 -16.36 6.60 -5.57
CA ASP A 27 -17.37 5.84 -4.81
C ASP A 27 -16.75 5.20 -3.56
N GLY A 28 -17.48 5.17 -2.44
CA GLY A 28 -17.01 4.65 -1.15
C GLY A 28 -16.55 3.19 -1.23
N PHE A 29 -17.10 2.42 -2.18
CA PHE A 29 -16.63 1.07 -2.50
C PHE A 29 -15.21 1.03 -3.07
N LEU A 30 -14.84 2.00 -3.91
CA LEU A 30 -13.49 2.07 -4.45
C LEU A 30 -12.48 2.45 -3.37
N TYR A 31 -12.88 3.33 -2.45
CA TYR A 31 -12.05 3.69 -1.29
C TYR A 31 -11.80 2.48 -0.38
N ALA A 32 -12.85 1.68 -0.10
CA ALA A 32 -12.71 0.45 0.68
C ALA A 32 -11.79 -0.58 0.00
N LEU A 33 -11.91 -0.76 -1.32
CA LEU A 33 -11.04 -1.64 -2.10
C LEU A 33 -9.57 -1.23 -2.01
N VAL A 34 -9.28 0.07 -2.18
CA VAL A 34 -7.92 0.60 -2.07
C VAL A 34 -7.35 0.36 -0.67
N VAL A 35 -8.12 0.65 0.38
CA VAL A 35 -7.68 0.43 1.77
C VAL A 35 -7.38 -1.04 2.02
N PHE A 36 -8.25 -1.97 1.60
CA PHE A 36 -8.00 -3.41 1.74
C PHE A 36 -6.73 -3.85 1.02
N VAL A 37 -6.50 -3.36 -0.19
CA VAL A 37 -5.31 -3.69 -0.97
C VAL A 37 -4.03 -3.17 -0.30
N VAL A 38 -4.06 -1.96 0.27
CA VAL A 38 -2.91 -1.38 0.99
C VAL A 38 -2.61 -2.19 2.25
N VAL A 39 -3.64 -2.48 3.06
CA VAL A 39 -3.49 -3.26 4.29
C VAL A 39 -2.91 -4.64 3.99
N ASP A 40 -3.45 -5.34 2.99
CA ASP A 40 -2.99 -6.68 2.59
C ASP A 40 -1.52 -6.68 2.11
N TYR A 41 -1.04 -5.57 1.52
CA TYR A 41 0.38 -5.42 1.17
C TYR A 41 1.24 -5.29 2.42
N ALA A 42 0.82 -4.42 3.34
CA ALA A 42 1.57 -4.14 4.55
C ALA A 42 1.68 -5.40 5.42
N THR A 43 0.60 -6.16 5.60
CA THR A 43 0.63 -7.44 6.32
C THR A 43 1.47 -8.49 5.61
N GLY A 44 1.37 -8.61 4.28
CA GLY A 44 2.24 -9.51 3.51
C GLY A 44 3.74 -9.15 3.63
N LEU A 45 4.05 -7.86 3.64
CA LEU A 45 5.42 -7.36 3.82
C LEU A 45 5.94 -7.61 5.24
N MET A 46 5.10 -7.39 6.26
CA MET A 46 5.42 -7.67 7.66
C MET A 46 5.67 -9.16 7.90
N ALA A 47 4.84 -10.05 7.34
CA ALA A 47 5.04 -11.49 7.43
C ALA A 47 6.36 -11.94 6.78
N ALA A 48 6.68 -11.41 5.59
CA ALA A 48 7.94 -11.71 4.90
C ALA A 48 9.18 -11.18 5.64
N ALA A 49 9.06 -10.02 6.30
CA ALA A 49 10.12 -9.45 7.14
C ALA A 49 10.35 -10.27 8.41
N VAL A 50 9.28 -10.76 9.07
CA VAL A 50 9.37 -11.63 10.25
C VAL A 50 10.02 -12.98 9.89
N GLU A 51 9.70 -13.56 8.75
CA GLU A 51 10.37 -14.78 8.26
C GLU A 51 11.81 -14.55 7.76
N LYS A 52 12.30 -13.29 7.71
CA LYS A 52 13.60 -12.89 7.12
C LYS A 52 13.82 -13.36 5.67
N LYS A 53 12.77 -13.80 4.98
CA LYS A 53 12.78 -14.16 3.55
C LYS A 53 12.27 -13.00 2.71
N LEU A 54 12.93 -11.86 2.83
CA LEU A 54 12.71 -10.70 1.95
C LEU A 54 13.32 -10.98 0.59
N SER A 55 12.65 -11.82 -0.21
CA SER A 55 12.98 -11.99 -1.62
C SER A 55 12.20 -10.96 -2.45
N SER A 56 12.91 -10.06 -3.12
CA SER A 56 12.34 -9.06 -4.04
C SER A 56 11.47 -9.69 -5.14
N GLU A 57 11.71 -10.95 -5.47
CA GLU A 57 10.94 -11.70 -6.47
C GLU A 57 9.50 -11.97 -6.00
N VAL A 58 9.29 -12.17 -4.70
CA VAL A 58 7.95 -12.34 -4.11
C VAL A 58 7.22 -11.00 -4.03
N GLY A 59 7.94 -9.93 -3.70
CA GLY A 59 7.39 -8.56 -3.69
C GLY A 59 6.91 -8.09 -5.06
N PHE A 60 7.69 -8.39 -6.12
CA PHE A 60 7.33 -8.04 -7.51
C PHE A 60 6.06 -8.77 -7.98
N LYS A 61 5.93 -10.06 -7.62
CA LYS A 61 4.73 -10.87 -7.93
C LYS A 61 3.47 -10.36 -7.20
N GLY A 62 3.64 -9.85 -5.97
CA GLY A 62 2.56 -9.21 -5.21
C GLY A 62 2.07 -7.91 -5.82
N ILE A 63 2.98 -7.04 -6.26
CA ILE A 63 2.64 -5.78 -6.96
C ILE A 63 1.92 -6.09 -8.28
N PHE A 64 2.42 -7.05 -9.07
CA PHE A 64 1.82 -7.45 -10.33
C PHE A 64 0.36 -7.91 -10.19
N LYS A 65 0.06 -8.69 -9.14
CA LYS A 65 -1.32 -9.15 -8.85
C LYS A 65 -2.27 -7.99 -8.52
N LYS A 66 -1.76 -6.95 -7.86
CA LYS A 66 -2.54 -5.75 -7.50
C LYS A 66 -2.82 -4.87 -8.71
N VAL A 67 -1.84 -4.73 -9.61
CA VAL A 67 -2.04 -4.06 -10.90
C VAL A 67 -3.16 -4.76 -11.69
N ILE A 68 -3.18 -6.10 -11.72
CA ILE A 68 -4.27 -6.86 -12.36
C ILE A 68 -5.63 -6.59 -11.72
N ILE A 69 -5.73 -6.58 -10.38
CA ILE A 69 -7.00 -6.27 -9.68
C ILE A 69 -7.48 -4.86 -10.04
N PHE A 70 -6.58 -3.88 -10.05
CA PHE A 70 -6.93 -2.51 -10.46
C PHE A 70 -7.33 -2.42 -11.93
N SER A 71 -6.67 -3.14 -12.84
CA SER A 71 -7.03 -3.22 -14.26
C SER A 71 -8.34 -3.95 -14.54
N LEU A 72 -8.78 -4.85 -13.65
CA LEU A 72 -10.04 -5.59 -13.78
C LEU A 72 -11.25 -4.80 -13.24
N VAL A 73 -11.00 -3.90 -12.28
CA VAL A 73 -12.03 -3.06 -11.65
C VAL A 73 -12.18 -1.71 -12.36
N ALA A 74 -11.11 -1.19 -12.99
CA ALA A 74 -11.16 -0.01 -13.85
C ALA A 74 -11.93 -0.27 -15.15
#